data_AF-A0A9E3WUM6-F1
#
_entry.id   AF-A0A9E3WUM6-F1
#
_cell.length_a   1.000
_cell.length_b   1.000
_cell.length_c   1.000
_cell.angle_alpha   90.00
_cell.angle_beta   90.00
_cell.angle_gamma   90.00
#
_symmetry.space_group_name_H-M   'P 1'
#
loop_
_entity.id
_entity.type
_entity.pdbx_description
1 polymer ?
#
loop_
_entity_poly.entity_id
_entity_poly.type
_entity_poly.pdbx_seq_one_letter_code
_entity_poly.pdbx_strand_id
1 'polypeptide(L)'
;FMTIPEASQLVIQAGAMGSGGEIFVLDMGDPVRIMDLAADMIRLSGFEVGEDIPIEIIGMRPGEKLYEELYNAWEHHAPTAHPKILAASSSEPNLQALKQNLQRLAVAAEGDDLAVVRLLKEIVPQFTRDAAPQQQRQQQAPARRAA
;
A
#
# COMPACT_ATOMS: atom_id res chain seq x y z
N PHE A 1 9.51 -0.89 -6.02
CA PHE A 1 9.58 -2.26 -5.44
C PHE A 1 10.86 -2.37 -4.63
N MET A 2 10.91 -3.27 -3.66
CA MET A 2 12.04 -3.43 -2.75
C MET A 2 12.44 -4.91 -2.64
N THR A 3 13.73 -5.19 -2.45
CA THR A 3 14.18 -6.57 -2.22
C THR A 3 13.81 -7.05 -0.82
N ILE A 4 13.66 -8.36 -0.64
CA ILE A 4 13.32 -8.94 0.68
C ILE A 4 14.37 -8.59 1.76
N PRO A 5 15.69 -8.71 1.52
CA PRO A 5 16.69 -8.36 2.53
C PRO A 5 16.62 -6.89 2.92
N GLU A 6 16.42 -6.00 1.95
CA GLU A 6 16.29 -4.57 2.19
C GLU A 6 15.05 -4.25 3.04
N ALA A 7 13.87 -4.78 2.66
CA ALA A 7 12.64 -4.57 3.42
C ALA A 7 12.76 -5.09 4.85
N SER A 8 13.29 -6.30 5.02
CA SER A 8 13.48 -6.91 6.34
C SER A 8 14.44 -6.09 7.21
N GLN A 9 15.53 -5.58 6.64
CA GLN A 9 16.48 -4.73 7.36
C GLN A 9 15.84 -3.42 7.83
N LEU A 10 15.04 -2.78 6.97
CA LEU A 10 14.33 -1.55 7.33
C LEU A 10 13.29 -1.78 8.43
N VAL A 11 12.57 -2.91 8.40
CA VAL A 11 11.62 -3.28 9.47
C VAL A 11 12.33 -3.45 10.81
N ILE A 12 13.48 -4.12 10.84
CA ILE A 12 14.27 -4.32 12.08
C ILE A 12 14.77 -2.97 12.61
N GLN A 13 15.26 -2.09 11.73
CA GLN A 13 15.71 -0.75 12.13
C GLN A 13 14.56 0.11 12.66
N ALA A 14 13.40 0.12 11.98
CA ALA A 14 12.22 0.82 12.45
C ALA A 14 11.80 0.34 13.85
N GLY A 15 11.80 -0.98 14.07
CA GLY A 15 11.52 -1.58 15.38
C GLY A 15 12.52 -1.17 16.48
N ALA A 16 13.80 -1.01 16.13
CA ALA A 16 14.83 -0.54 17.07
C ALA A 16 14.75 0.97 17.36
N MET A 17 14.11 1.76 16.49
CA MET A 17 13.95 3.20 16.63
C MET A 17 12.68 3.60 17.38
N GLY A 18 11.64 2.76 17.35
CA GLY A 18 10.35 3.02 17.99
C GLY A 18 10.42 2.96 19.51
N SER A 19 9.64 3.83 20.16
CA SER A 19 9.40 3.84 21.61
C SER A 19 8.04 3.26 21.99
N GLY A 20 7.20 2.92 21.00
CA GLY A 20 5.88 2.33 21.14
C GLY A 20 4.79 3.29 20.66
N GLY A 21 3.89 2.78 19.79
CA GLY A 21 2.75 3.53 19.26
C GLY A 21 3.01 4.28 17.95
N GLU A 22 4.25 4.29 17.46
CA GLU A 22 4.59 4.87 16.16
C GLU A 22 4.14 3.97 15.00
N ILE A 23 3.70 4.60 13.92
CA ILE A 23 3.50 3.94 12.64
C ILE A 23 4.66 4.34 11.74
N PHE A 24 5.37 3.37 11.18
CA PHE A 24 6.45 3.62 10.23
C PHE A 24 6.03 3.27 8.81
N VAL A 25 6.40 4.14 7.87
CA VAL A 25 6.22 3.94 6.43
C VAL A 25 7.60 3.85 5.78
N LEU A 26 7.79 2.86 4.91
CA LEU A 26 9.04 2.66 4.20
C LEU A 26 9.00 3.36 2.83
N ASP A 27 10.05 4.10 2.50
CA ASP A 27 10.24 4.63 1.15
C ASP A 27 10.60 3.48 0.20
N MET A 28 9.63 3.12 -0.65
CA MET A 28 9.75 2.03 -1.64
C MET A 28 10.44 2.45 -2.94
N GLY A 29 10.90 3.70 -3.02
CA GLY A 29 11.51 4.28 -4.21
C GLY A 29 10.51 4.52 -5.33
N ASP A 30 11.01 4.50 -6.56
CA ASP A 30 10.20 4.83 -7.73
C ASP A 30 9.19 3.69 -8.06
N PRO A 31 7.97 4.05 -8.50
CA PRO A 31 6.98 3.07 -8.92
C PRO A 31 7.46 2.34 -10.18
N VAL A 32 7.12 1.05 -10.29
CA VAL A 32 7.46 0.23 -11.46
C VAL A 32 6.17 -0.14 -12.18
N ARG A 33 6.15 0.04 -13.51
CA ARG A 33 5.02 -0.37 -14.34
C ARG A 33 5.10 -1.88 -14.59
N ILE A 34 4.01 -2.59 -14.29
CA ILE A 34 3.95 -4.05 -14.45
C ILE A 34 4.13 -4.49 -15.92
N MET A 35 3.68 -3.67 -16.88
CA MET A 35 3.91 -3.92 -18.31
C MET A 35 5.40 -3.96 -18.66
N ASP A 36 6.18 -2.99 -18.15
CA ASP A 36 7.62 -2.92 -18.40
C ASP A 36 8.32 -4.12 -17.76
N LEU A 37 7.94 -4.46 -16.51
CA LEU A 37 8.48 -5.61 -15.80
C LEU A 37 8.24 -6.93 -16.56
N ALA A 38 7.02 -7.14 -17.07
CA ALA A 38 6.71 -8.34 -17.85
C ALA A 38 7.54 -8.43 -19.14
N ALA A 39 7.67 -7.31 -19.87
CA ALA A 39 8.48 -7.25 -21.08
C ALA A 39 9.98 -7.50 -20.78
N ASP A 40 10.50 -6.95 -19.69
CA ASP A 40 11.89 -7.14 -19.29
C ASP A 40 12.17 -8.58 -18.87
N MET A 41 11.25 -9.23 -18.17
CA MET A 41 11.36 -10.66 -17.81
C MET A 41 11.46 -11.56 -19.05
N ILE A 42 10.65 -11.29 -20.09
CA ILE A 42 10.69 -12.02 -21.36
C ILE A 42 12.05 -11.84 -22.03
N ARG A 43 12.52 -10.59 -22.18
CA ARG A 43 13.81 -10.28 -22.81
C ARG A 43 14.99 -10.88 -22.06
N LEU A 44 15.01 -10.79 -20.74
CA LEU A 44 16.05 -11.37 -19.88
C LEU A 44 16.11 -12.90 -19.98
N SER A 45 15.01 -13.53 -20.39
CA SER A 45 14.93 -14.97 -20.64
C SER A 45 15.39 -15.36 -22.06
N GLY A 46 15.78 -14.39 -22.89
CA GLY A 46 16.28 -14.61 -24.25
C GLY A 46 15.21 -14.67 -25.34
N PHE A 47 13.99 -14.22 -25.05
CA PHE A 47 12.85 -14.25 -25.97
C PHE A 47 12.43 -12.85 -26.44
N GLU A 48 11.79 -12.77 -27.60
CA GLU A 48 11.20 -11.54 -28.14
C GLU A 48 9.72 -11.40 -27.74
N VAL A 49 9.38 -10.22 -27.19
CA VAL A 49 8.01 -9.89 -26.78
C VAL A 49 7.11 -9.77 -28.00
N GLY A 50 6.02 -10.51 -28.03
CA GLY A 50 5.02 -10.49 -29.11
C GLY A 50 5.28 -11.52 -30.22
N GLU A 51 6.53 -11.95 -30.43
CA GLU A 51 6.90 -12.99 -31.40
C GLU A 51 6.99 -14.35 -30.71
N ASP A 52 7.88 -14.50 -29.73
CA ASP A 52 8.06 -15.74 -28.98
C ASP A 52 7.02 -15.87 -27.86
N ILE A 53 6.76 -14.75 -27.16
CA ILE A 53 5.87 -14.72 -25.99
C ILE A 53 4.97 -13.47 -26.07
N PRO A 54 3.65 -13.62 -26.30
CA PRO A 54 2.71 -12.49 -26.28
C PRO A 54 2.36 -12.05 -24.84
N ILE A 55 2.03 -10.77 -24.68
CA ILE A 55 1.46 -10.23 -23.44
C ILE A 55 -0.03 -9.97 -23.67
N GLU A 56 -0.89 -10.68 -22.94
CA GLU A 56 -2.34 -10.51 -23.01
C GLU A 56 -2.87 -9.65 -21.86
N ILE A 57 -3.74 -8.69 -22.17
CA ILE A 57 -4.39 -7.83 -21.17
C ILE A 57 -5.74 -8.43 -20.78
N ILE A 58 -5.82 -8.95 -19.55
CA ILE A 58 -7.02 -9.61 -19.01
C ILE A 58 -7.94 -8.67 -18.21
N GLY A 59 -7.57 -7.39 -18.07
CA GLY A 59 -8.30 -6.42 -17.25
C GLY A 59 -7.96 -6.50 -15.75
N MET A 60 -8.53 -5.59 -14.96
CA MET A 60 -8.36 -5.55 -13.51
C MET A 60 -9.38 -6.46 -12.81
N ARG A 61 -8.94 -7.17 -11.77
CA ARG A 61 -9.81 -7.95 -10.90
C ARG A 61 -10.56 -7.03 -9.92
N PRO A 62 -11.75 -7.42 -9.43
CA PRO A 62 -12.49 -6.64 -8.46
C PRO A 62 -11.66 -6.32 -7.21
N GLY A 63 -11.64 -5.04 -6.82
CA GLY A 63 -10.85 -4.54 -5.68
C GLY A 63 -9.39 -4.21 -5.99
N GLU A 64 -8.88 -4.49 -7.19
CA GLU A 64 -7.53 -4.08 -7.57
C GLU A 64 -7.42 -2.58 -7.82
N LYS A 65 -6.26 -2.02 -7.49
CA LYS A 65 -5.89 -0.64 -7.81
C LYS A 65 -4.86 -0.63 -8.93
N LEU A 66 -5.02 0.30 -9.88
CA LEU A 66 -4.01 0.55 -10.91
C LEU A 66 -2.75 1.22 -10.34
N TYR A 67 -2.92 1.99 -9.26
CA TYR A 67 -1.86 2.64 -8.52
C TYR A 67 -2.09 2.45 -7.02
N GLU A 68 -1.04 2.03 -6.31
CA GLU A 68 -1.05 2.02 -4.84
C GLU A 68 -0.67 3.41 -4.30
N GLU A 69 -1.32 3.80 -3.21
CA GLU A 69 -1.00 5.02 -2.47
C GLU A 69 0.01 4.66 -1.38
N LEU A 70 1.22 5.21 -1.44
CA LEU A 70 2.21 5.07 -0.36
C LEU A 70 1.90 5.97 0.84
N TYR A 71 1.20 7.08 0.58
CA TYR A 71 0.90 8.11 1.56
C TYR A 71 -0.55 8.53 1.43
N ASN A 72 -1.27 8.56 2.56
CA ASN A 72 -2.60 9.16 2.61
C ASN A 72 -2.44 10.67 2.80
N ALA A 73 -3.23 11.49 2.09
CA ALA A 73 -3.15 12.95 2.17
C ALA A 73 -3.37 13.55 3.58
N TRP A 74 -3.87 12.73 4.52
CA TRP A 74 -4.17 13.11 5.89
C TRP A 74 -3.12 12.63 6.89
N GLU A 75 -2.18 11.79 6.46
CA GLU A 75 -1.07 11.31 7.28
C GLU A 75 0.08 12.33 7.20
N HIS A 76 0.46 12.87 8.35
CA HIS A 76 1.67 13.69 8.42
C HIS A 76 2.86 12.76 8.59
N HIS A 77 3.77 12.81 7.63
CA HIS A 77 5.02 12.06 7.67
C HIS A 77 6.13 12.95 8.19
N ALA A 78 6.84 12.47 9.21
CA ALA A 78 8.06 13.08 9.72
C ALA A 78 9.27 12.24 9.30
N PRO A 79 10.41 12.87 8.93
CA PRO A 79 11.64 12.15 8.70
C PRO A 79 12.11 11.48 10.00
N THR A 80 12.76 10.34 9.88
CA THR A 80 13.45 9.68 10.99
C THR A 80 14.96 9.75 10.80
N ALA A 81 15.74 9.10 11.68
CA ALA A 81 17.20 9.00 11.52
C ALA A 81 17.62 8.21 10.26
N HIS A 82 16.75 7.36 9.72
CA HIS A 82 17.02 6.60 8.50
C HIS A 82 16.25 7.19 7.30
N PRO A 83 16.90 7.50 6.17
CA PRO A 83 16.29 8.24 5.07
C PRO A 83 15.13 7.49 4.37
N LYS A 84 15.09 6.16 4.48
CA LYS A 84 14.01 5.32 3.93
C LYS A 84 12.91 4.97 4.94
N ILE A 85 12.96 5.52 6.15
CA ILE A 85 11.97 5.24 7.20
C ILE A 85 11.34 6.58 7.59
N LEU A 86 10.03 6.68 7.44
CA LEU A 86 9.23 7.85 7.79
C LEU A 86 8.31 7.47 8.95
N ALA A 87 8.14 8.38 9.91
CA ALA A 87 7.15 8.21 10.97
C ALA A 87 5.84 8.87 10.55
N ALA A 88 4.74 8.12 10.54
CA ALA A 88 3.40 8.63 10.34
C ALA A 88 2.74 8.97 11.68
N SER A 89 2.10 10.14 11.75
CA SER A 89 1.27 10.50 12.90
C SER A 89 0.04 9.60 12.97
N SER A 90 -0.16 8.94 14.11
CA SER A 90 -1.38 8.16 14.39
C SER A 90 -2.09 8.71 15.62
N SER A 91 -3.42 8.73 15.58
CA SER A 91 -4.23 8.92 16.78
C SER A 91 -4.49 7.57 17.44
N GLU A 92 -4.34 7.49 18.76
CA GLU A 92 -4.72 6.27 19.48
C GLU A 92 -6.22 5.98 19.30
N PRO A 93 -6.60 4.77 18.83
CA PRO A 93 -8.00 4.44 18.66
C PRO A 93 -8.66 4.19 20.01
N ASN A 94 -9.96 4.49 20.11
CA ASN A 94 -10.76 4.05 21.25
C ASN A 94 -10.86 2.52 21.26
N LEU A 95 -10.12 1.87 22.17
CA LEU A 95 -10.02 0.43 22.27
C LEU A 95 -11.37 -0.25 22.53
N GLN A 96 -12.28 0.38 23.25
CA GLN A 96 -13.60 -0.18 23.52
C GLN A 96 -14.45 -0.20 22.24
N ALA A 97 -14.47 0.92 21.52
CA ALA A 97 -15.17 1.02 20.23
C ALA A 97 -14.56 0.04 19.20
N LEU A 98 -13.24 -0.08 19.15
CA LEU A 98 -12.55 -1.03 18.27
C LEU A 98 -12.96 -2.48 18.57
N LYS A 99 -12.97 -2.90 19.84
CA LYS A 99 -13.40 -4.25 20.24
C LYS A 99 -14.84 -4.54 19.83
N GLN A 100 -15.75 -3.60 20.04
CA GLN A 100 -17.15 -3.74 19.65
C GLN A 100 -17.29 -3.88 18.12
N ASN A 101 -16.55 -3.08 17.37
CA ASN A 101 -16.54 -3.15 15.91
C ASN A 101 -15.97 -4.47 15.38
N LEU A 102 -14.93 -5.00 16.01
CA LEU A 102 -14.38 -6.32 15.67
C LEU A 102 -15.37 -7.45 15.94
N GLN A 103 -16.14 -7.39 17.04
CA GLN A 103 -17.19 -8.37 17.31
C GLN A 103 -18.32 -8.32 16.26
N ARG A 104 -18.75 -7.11 15.88
CA ARG A 104 -19.75 -6.92 14.81
C ARG A 104 -19.27 -7.49 13.48
N LEU A 105 -17.99 -7.27 13.14
CA LEU A 105 -17.38 -7.83 11.93
C LEU A 105 -17.30 -9.35 11.98
N ALA A 106 -16.91 -9.93 13.11
CA ALA A 106 -16.81 -11.38 13.26
C ALA A 106 -18.16 -12.07 13.02
N VAL A 107 -19.25 -11.54 13.60
CA VAL A 107 -20.61 -12.07 13.37
C VAL A 107 -21.04 -11.92 11.91
N ALA A 108 -20.77 -10.77 11.27
CA ALA A 108 -21.11 -10.58 9.86
C ALA A 108 -20.33 -11.53 8.92
N ALA A 109 -19.09 -11.84 9.26
CA ALA A 109 -18.22 -12.72 8.47
C ALA A 109 -18.68 -14.20 8.45
N GLU A 110 -19.66 -14.59 9.29
CA GLU A 110 -20.23 -15.95 9.28
C GLU A 110 -21.13 -16.22 8.06
N GLY A 111 -21.52 -15.20 7.30
CA GLY A 111 -22.29 -15.42 6.07
C GLY A 111 -22.91 -14.20 5.39
N ASP A 112 -22.60 -12.97 5.82
CA ASP A 112 -23.14 -11.74 5.21
C ASP A 112 -22.01 -10.82 4.74
N ASP A 113 -21.48 -11.11 3.55
CA ASP A 113 -20.45 -10.30 2.87
C ASP A 113 -20.87 -8.83 2.68
N LEU A 114 -22.17 -8.58 2.48
CA LEU A 114 -22.68 -7.22 2.32
C LEU A 114 -22.65 -6.47 3.66
N ALA A 115 -23.00 -7.13 4.77
CA ALA A 115 -22.83 -6.58 6.10
C ALA A 115 -21.36 -6.32 6.42
N VAL A 116 -20.44 -7.23 6.08
CA VAL A 116 -19.00 -7.01 6.27
C VAL A 116 -18.54 -5.75 5.56
N VAL A 117 -18.88 -5.58 4.28
CA VAL A 117 -18.48 -4.37 3.52
C VAL A 117 -19.11 -3.10 4.07
N ARG A 118 -20.38 -3.14 4.51
CA ARG A 118 -21.03 -2.00 5.17
C ARG A 118 -20.32 -1.62 6.47
N LEU A 119 -20.00 -2.59 7.32
CA LEU A 119 -19.29 -2.39 8.58
C LEU A 119 -17.87 -1.87 8.34
N LEU A 120 -17.14 -2.42 7.36
CA LEU A 120 -15.82 -1.91 6.99
C LEU A 120 -15.87 -0.44 6.56
N LYS A 121 -16.90 -0.04 5.80
CA LYS A 121 -17.09 1.36 5.40
C LYS A 121 -17.43 2.27 6.58
N GLU A 122 -18.13 1.78 7.59
CA GLU A 122 -18.42 2.51 8.83
C GLU A 122 -17.15 2.71 9.67
N ILE A 123 -16.36 1.65 9.84
CA ILE A 123 -15.15 1.63 10.68
C ILE A 123 -14.00 2.38 10.01
N VAL A 124 -13.86 2.21 8.70
CA VAL A 124 -12.85 2.85 7.86
C VAL A 124 -13.59 3.64 6.77
N PRO A 125 -13.97 4.90 7.04
CA PRO A 125 -14.73 5.73 6.09
C PRO A 125 -14.08 5.86 4.71
N GLN A 126 -12.74 5.71 4.66
CA GLN A 126 -11.93 5.78 3.45
C GLN A 126 -12.01 4.50 2.58
N PHE A 127 -12.51 3.40 3.13
CA PHE A 127 -12.59 2.12 2.43
C PHE A 127 -13.48 2.25 1.19
N THR A 128 -13.02 1.75 0.05
CA THR A 128 -13.78 1.76 -1.20
C THR A 128 -13.67 0.37 -1.80
N ARG A 129 -14.81 -0.30 -2.02
CA ARG A 129 -14.84 -1.67 -2.55
C ARG A 129 -14.41 -1.73 -4.01
N ASP A 130 -14.83 -0.73 -4.79
CA ASP A 130 -14.46 -0.58 -6.18
C ASP A 130 -13.47 0.58 -6.29
N ALA A 131 -12.21 0.28 -6.59
CA ALA A 131 -11.22 1.31 -6.82
C ALA A 131 -11.59 2.07 -8.10
N ALA A 132 -12.20 3.25 -7.96
CA ALA A 132 -12.35 4.16 -9.09
C ALA A 132 -10.95 4.53 -9.62
N PRO A 133 -10.74 4.66 -10.95
CA PRO A 133 -9.46 5.08 -11.50
C PRO A 133 -9.10 6.49 -11.01
N GLN A 134 -8.21 6.60 -10.04
CA GLN A 134 -7.71 7.87 -9.55
C GLN A 134 -6.58 8.37 -10.47
N GLN A 135 -6.94 9.12 -11.52
CA GLN A 135 -6.01 9.50 -12.59
C GLN A 135 -5.04 10.66 -12.28
N GLN A 136 -4.97 11.26 -11.08
CA GLN A 136 -4.34 12.60 -10.96
C GLN A 136 -3.42 12.91 -9.75
N ARG A 137 -3.02 11.95 -8.90
CA ARG A 137 -2.26 12.31 -7.68
C ARG A 137 -0.73 12.29 -7.76
N GLN A 138 -0.12 12.00 -8.91
CA GLN A 138 1.35 11.94 -9.05
C GLN A 138 2.10 13.28 -8.99
N GLN A 139 1.43 14.45 -8.90
CA GLN A 139 2.13 15.74 -8.97
C GLN A 139 2.64 16.30 -7.63
N GLN A 140 2.52 15.60 -6.50
CA GLN A 140 3.03 16.10 -5.22
C GLN A 140 3.85 15.05 -4.46
N ALA A 141 4.90 14.52 -5.07
CA ALA A 141 6.06 14.08 -4.28
C ALA A 141 6.81 15.34 -3.82
N PRO A 142 7.21 15.47 -2.54
CA PRO A 142 8.06 16.58 -2.14
C PRO A 142 9.36 16.49 -2.95
N ALA A 143 9.68 17.59 -3.66
CA ALA A 143 10.91 17.71 -4.43
C ALA A 143 12.09 17.32 -3.51
N ARG A 144 12.80 16.24 -3.86
CA ARG A 144 14.07 15.91 -3.23
C ARG A 144 14.99 17.13 -3.44
N ARG A 145 15.26 17.87 -2.38
CA ARG A 145 16.35 18.85 -2.38
C ARG A 145 17.63 18.04 -2.52
N ALA A 146 18.22 18.10 -3.71
CA ALA A 146 19.58 17.65 -3.93
C ALA A 146 20.51 18.44 -3.01
N ALA A 147 21.29 17.72 -2.22
CA ALA A 147 22.52 18.19 -1.59
C ALA A 147 23.47 16.99 -1.48
#